data_AF-A0A9D0CWZ6-F1
#
_entry.id   AF-A0A9D0CWZ6-F1
#
_cell.length_a   1.000
_cell.length_b   1.000
_cell.length_c   1.000
_cell.angle_alpha   90.00
_cell.angle_beta   90.00
_cell.angle_gamma   90.00
#
_symmetry.space_group_name_H-M   'P 1'
#
loop_
_entity.id
_entity.type
_entity.pdbx_description
1 polymer ?
#
loop_
_entity_poly.entity_id
_entity_poly.type
_entity_poly.pdbx_seq_one_letter_code
_entity_poly.pdbx_strand_id
1 'polypeptide(L)'
;MIEKLQPEKGKVIGFKLSGKLHDDDYKALVPELEALIAREGKIRLLVQLEDFHGWDLHAAWDDIAFDIKHYHDVERIALVGDPGW
;
A
#
# COMPACT_ATOMS: atom_id res chain seq x y z
N MET A 1 10.69 -1.66 5.50
CA MET A 1 10.14 -0.64 6.40
C MET A 1 9.01 0.08 5.70
N ILE A 2 7.90 0.30 6.41
CA ILE A 2 6.73 1.03 5.90
C ILE A 2 6.57 2.32 6.71
N GLU A 3 6.57 3.46 6.01
CA GLU A 3 6.28 4.76 6.58
C GLU A 3 5.01 5.32 5.97
N LYS A 4 4.08 5.81 6.79
CA LYS A 4 2.87 6.46 6.28
C LYS A 4 3.20 7.86 5.79
N LEU A 5 3.06 8.10 4.50
CA LEU A 5 3.05 9.44 3.95
C LEU A 5 1.71 10.05 4.32
N GLN A 6 1.68 11.23 4.93
CA GLN A 6 0.43 11.93 5.21
C GLN A 6 0.00 12.73 3.97
N PRO A 7 -1.00 12.30 3.19
CA PRO A 7 -1.76 13.23 2.38
C PRO A 7 -2.82 13.87 3.27
N GLU A 8 -2.56 15.09 3.73
CA GLU A 8 -3.47 15.85 4.60
C GLU A 8 -4.78 16.30 3.90
N LYS A 9 -5.13 15.71 2.74
CA LYS A 9 -6.30 16.11 1.94
C LYS A 9 -7.05 14.91 1.34
N GLY A 10 -8.16 14.55 2.00
CA GLY A 10 -9.25 13.73 1.45
C GLY A 10 -9.03 12.22 1.53
N LYS A 11 -9.54 11.49 0.53
CA LYS A 11 -9.57 10.02 0.44
C LYS A 11 -8.24 9.38 0.01
N VAL A 12 -7.14 10.13 0.07
CA VAL A 12 -5.83 9.65 -0.36
C VAL A 12 -5.11 9.06 0.85
N ILE A 13 -4.41 7.96 0.68
CA ILE A 13 -3.49 7.41 1.67
C ILE A 13 -2.16 7.13 0.99
N GLY A 14 -1.07 7.55 1.62
CA GLY A 14 0.26 7.39 1.09
C GLY A 14 1.10 6.47 1.98
N PHE A 15 1.88 5.60 1.36
CA PHE A 15 2.86 4.77 2.02
C PHE A 15 4.19 4.92 1.30
N LYS A 16 5.26 5.01 2.08
CA LYS A 16 6.62 4.90 1.62
C LYS A 16 7.14 3.53 2.06
N LEU A 17 7.58 2.75 1.09
CA LEU A 17 8.14 1.43 1.29
C LEU A 17 9.64 1.51 0.98
N SER A 18 10.46 1.04 1.91
CA SER A 18 11.91 1.05 1.78
C SER A 18 12.57 -0.24 2.26
N GLY A 19 13.71 -0.56 1.65
CA GLY A 19 14.46 -1.78 1.89
C GLY A 19 13.68 -3.03 1.45
N LYS A 20 13.88 -4.11 2.21
CA LYS A 20 13.17 -5.38 1.99
C LYS A 20 11.96 -5.48 2.92
N LEU A 21 10.78 -5.71 2.35
CA LEU A 21 9.55 -5.88 3.11
C LEU A 21 9.36 -7.33 3.57
N HIS A 22 8.98 -7.47 4.83
CA HIS A 22 8.73 -8.75 5.48
C HIS A 22 7.23 -8.91 5.79
N ASP A 23 6.84 -10.12 6.19
CA ASP A 23 5.45 -10.46 6.53
C ASP A 23 4.81 -9.51 7.56
N ASP A 24 5.58 -9.09 8.57
CA ASP A 24 5.11 -8.21 9.63
C ASP A 24 4.75 -6.80 9.13
N ASP A 25 5.47 -6.31 8.12
CA ASP A 25 5.18 -5.04 7.47
C ASP A 25 3.77 -5.09 6.81
N TYR A 26 3.43 -6.22 6.18
CA TYR A 26 2.12 -6.42 5.54
C TYR A 26 0.98 -6.56 6.55
N LYS A 27 1.20 -7.32 7.62
CA LYS A 27 0.23 -7.50 8.70
C LYS A 27 -0.15 -6.18 9.38
N ALA A 28 0.74 -5.19 9.36
CA ALA A 28 0.45 -3.84 9.82
C ALA A 28 -0.34 -3.02 8.78
N LEU A 29 -0.02 -3.16 7.49
CA LEU A 29 -0.60 -2.37 6.42
C LEU A 29 -2.05 -2.77 6.05
N VAL A 30 -2.36 -4.07 6.05
CA VAL A 30 -3.69 -4.58 5.64
C VAL A 30 -4.83 -4.04 6.50
N PRO A 31 -4.78 -4.11 7.85
CA PRO A 31 -5.86 -3.61 8.69
C PRO A 31 -6.09 -2.10 8.56
N GLU A 32 -5.03 -1.33 8.29
CA GLU A 32 -5.15 0.12 8.08
C GLU A 32 -5.89 0.44 6.77
N LEU A 33 -5.60 -0.31 5.70
CA LEU A 33 -6.31 -0.17 4.43
C LEU A 33 -7.78 -0.55 4.57
N GLU A 34 -8.07 -1.70 5.20
CA GLU A 34 -9.44 -2.16 5.43
C GLU A 34 -10.24 -1.16 6.27
N ALA A 35 -9.66 -0.64 7.36
CA ALA A 35 -10.31 0.34 8.21
C ALA A 35 -10.62 1.65 7.46
N LEU A 36 -9.73 2.08 6.56
CA LEU A 36 -9.96 3.28 5.77
C LEU A 36 -11.03 3.06 4.69
N ILE A 37 -11.01 1.92 4.01
CA ILE A 37 -12.04 1.52 3.03
C ILE A 37 -13.41 1.48 3.72
N ALA A 38 -13.49 0.85 4.90
CA ALA A 38 -14.73 0.79 5.67
C ALA A 38 -15.26 2.18 6.04
N ARG A 39 -14.37 3.17 6.28
CA ARG A 39 -14.75 4.53 6.68
C ARG A 39 -15.11 5.44 5.50
N GLU A 40 -14.30 5.43 4.44
CA GLU A 40 -14.39 6.39 3.32
C GLU A 40 -15.12 5.81 2.09
N GLY A 41 -15.40 4.51 2.13
CA GLY A 41 -15.83 3.70 1.00
C GLY A 41 -14.67 3.55 0.02
N LYS A 42 -14.55 4.53 -0.87
CA LYS A 42 -13.49 4.54 -1.87
C LYS A 42 -12.23 5.29 -1.42
N ILE A 43 -11.07 4.73 -1.68
CA ILE A 43 -9.75 5.27 -1.33
C ILE A 43 -8.86 5.44 -2.56
N ARG A 44 -7.85 6.30 -2.46
CA ARG A 44 -6.79 6.49 -3.44
C ARG A 44 -5.45 6.17 -2.78
N LEU A 45 -4.69 5.25 -3.36
CA LEU A 45 -3.43 4.77 -2.79
C LEU A 45 -2.24 5.42 -3.50
N LEU A 46 -1.31 5.96 -2.72
CA LEU A 46 0.01 6.38 -3.18
C LEU A 46 1.05 5.47 -2.54
N VAL A 47 1.84 4.78 -3.34
CA VAL A 47 2.93 3.93 -2.89
C VAL A 47 4.23 4.50 -3.44
N GLN A 48 5.10 4.99 -2.55
CA GLN A 48 6.43 5.47 -2.87
C GLN A 48 7.45 4.39 -2.51
N LEU A 49 8.11 3.84 -3.50
CA LEU A 49 9.20 2.87 -3.37
C LEU A 49 10.51 3.65 -3.36
N GLU A 50 11.18 3.71 -2.22
CA GLU A 50 12.48 4.37 -2.06
C GLU A 50 13.49 3.36 -1.54
N ASP A 51 14.56 3.10 -2.29
CA ASP A 51 15.54 2.04 -1.98
C ASP A 51 14.86 0.68 -1.72
N PHE A 52 13.88 0.35 -2.57
CA PHE A 52 13.07 -0.86 -2.42
C PHE A 52 13.80 -2.09 -3.00
N HIS A 53 14.02 -3.11 -2.18
CA HIS A 53 14.79 -4.32 -2.53
C HIS A 53 13.90 -5.57 -2.69
N GLY A 54 12.60 -5.38 -2.86
CA GLY A 54 11.64 -6.47 -2.99
C GLY A 54 11.00 -6.90 -1.66
N TRP A 55 10.27 -8.00 -1.75
CA TRP A 55 9.47 -8.56 -0.66
C TRP A 55 9.80 -10.04 -0.50
N ASP A 56 9.89 -10.51 0.75
CA ASP A 56 10.16 -11.94 1.04
C ASP A 56 8.98 -12.85 0.70
N LEU A 57 7.77 -12.31 0.76
CA LEU A 57 6.52 -13.01 0.46
C LEU A 57 5.82 -12.31 -0.69
N HIS A 58 6.17 -12.69 -1.92
CA HIS A 58 5.50 -12.23 -3.14
C HIS A 58 4.00 -12.51 -3.08
N ALA A 59 3.62 -13.66 -2.51
CA ALA A 59 2.23 -14.07 -2.33
C ALA A 59 1.43 -13.10 -1.45
N ALA A 60 2.04 -12.48 -0.43
CA ALA A 60 1.33 -11.53 0.42
C ALA A 60 1.02 -10.22 -0.33
N TRP A 61 1.90 -9.77 -1.23
CA TRP A 61 1.62 -8.62 -2.09
C TRP A 61 0.55 -8.96 -3.13
N ASP A 62 0.64 -10.11 -3.77
CA ASP A 62 -0.38 -10.57 -4.70
C ASP A 62 -1.72 -10.70 -3.97
N ASP A 63 -1.76 -11.35 -2.80
CA ASP A 63 -2.96 -11.41 -1.98
C ASP A 63 -3.42 -10.02 -1.56
N ILE A 64 -2.59 -9.02 -1.32
CA ILE A 64 -3.11 -7.66 -1.10
C ILE A 64 -3.66 -7.06 -2.40
N ALA A 65 -2.90 -7.06 -3.49
CA ALA A 65 -3.34 -6.51 -4.76
C ALA A 65 -4.63 -7.17 -5.30
N PHE A 66 -4.82 -8.47 -5.00
CA PHE A 66 -5.93 -9.30 -5.48
C PHE A 66 -7.04 -9.54 -4.44
N ASP A 67 -6.72 -9.68 -3.14
CA ASP A 67 -7.65 -9.82 -2.00
C ASP A 67 -8.11 -8.46 -1.44
N ILE A 68 -7.70 -7.36 -2.09
CA ILE A 68 -8.64 -6.29 -2.39
C ILE A 68 -9.80 -6.91 -3.24
N LYS A 69 -10.67 -7.72 -2.60
CA LYS A 69 -12.06 -8.01 -3.02
C LYS A 69 -12.86 -6.73 -3.30
N HIS A 70 -12.28 -5.62 -2.88
CA HIS A 70 -12.66 -4.23 -3.00
C HIS A 70 -11.91 -3.50 -4.13
N TYR A 71 -11.48 -4.14 -5.22
CA TYR A 71 -10.70 -3.42 -6.26
C TYR A 71 -11.52 -2.23 -6.77
N HIS A 72 -12.85 -2.34 -6.67
CA HIS A 72 -13.82 -1.26 -6.87
C HIS A 72 -13.77 -0.09 -5.88
N ASP A 73 -13.22 -0.30 -4.69
CA ASP A 73 -13.04 0.68 -3.62
C ASP A 73 -11.68 1.37 -3.70
N VAL A 74 -10.71 0.83 -4.45
CA VAL A 74 -9.50 1.58 -4.78
C VAL A 74 -9.73 2.35 -6.08
N GLU A 75 -9.99 3.65 -5.97
CA GLU A 75 -10.25 4.51 -7.14
C GLU A 75 -9.02 4.67 -8.02
N ARG A 76 -7.84 4.81 -7.41
CA ARG A 76 -6.57 5.02 -8.10
C ARG A 76 -5.43 4.51 -7.25
N ILE A 77 -4.44 3.94 -7.93
CA ILE A 77 -3.15 3.58 -7.34
C ILE A 77 -2.07 4.36 -8.11
N ALA A 78 -1.25 5.09 -7.38
CA ALA A 78 -0.04 5.72 -7.88
C ALA A 78 1.17 5.00 -7.28
N LEU A 79 1.97 4.36 -8.13
CA LEU A 79 3.25 3.77 -7.75
C LEU A 79 4.35 4.73 -8.21
N VAL A 80 5.15 5.21 -7.25
CA VAL A 80 6.27 6.11 -7.47
C VAL A 80 7.52 5.36 -7.05
N GLY A 81 8.43 5.07 -7.96
CA GLY A 81 9.71 4.47 -7.60
C GLY A 81 10.75 4.73 -8.67
N ASP A 82 11.99 4.34 -8.40
CA ASP A 82 13.09 4.49 -9.36
C ASP A 82 12.90 3.61 -10.60
N PRO A 83 13.50 3.93 -11.75
CA PRO A 83 13.31 3.18 -13.00
C PRO A 83 13.88 1.73 -13.00
N GLY A 84 14.25 1.17 -11.85
CA GLY A 84 15.02 -0.09 -11.74
C GLY A 84 14.54 -1.12 -10.71
N TRP A 85 13.31 -1.04 -10.20
CA TRP A 85 12.69 -2.09 -9.36
C TRP A 85 11.76 -3.00 -10.15
#